data_AF-A0A9X2D036-F1
#
_entry.id   AF-A0A9X2D036-F1
#
_cell.length_a   1.000
_cell.length_b   1.000
_cell.length_c   1.000
_cell.angle_alpha   90.00
_cell.angle_beta   90.00
_cell.angle_gamma   90.00
#
_symmetry.space_group_name_H-M   'P 1'
#
loop_
_entity.id
_entity.type
_entity.pdbx_description
1 polymer ?
#
loop_
_entity_poly.entity_id
_entity_poly.type
_entity_poly.pdbx_seq_one_letter_code
_entity_poly.pdbx_strand_id
1 'polypeptide(L)'
;MTHIILKLAGTTARAGATARSNQAVSSVFFKPYQSPADFLYRTASVITAPLIFTGFSAFFALKAGFEVLKAIGSLLLLNTASAKENIKEAGDSLKGSVYLLVVAVVSPFINLVDLIGSGIKSVLPHSNAETEEVSPSPSYN
;
A
#
# COMPACT_ATOMS: atom_id res chain seq x y z
N MET A 1 15.46 1.70 1.27
CA MET A 1 14.60 1.34 2.44
C MET A 1 13.12 1.22 2.06
N THR A 2 12.58 2.12 1.24
CA THR A 2 11.16 2.18 0.81
C THR A 2 10.64 0.93 0.08
N HIS A 3 11.47 0.25 -0.72
CA HIS A 3 11.06 -0.96 -1.46
C HIS A 3 10.73 -2.17 -0.58
N ILE A 4 11.41 -2.33 0.56
CA ILE A 4 11.19 -3.48 1.46
C ILE A 4 9.89 -3.27 2.25
N ILE A 5 9.65 -2.06 2.73
CA ILE A 5 8.41 -1.69 3.42
C ILE A 5 7.21 -1.85 2.49
N LEU A 6 7.34 -1.48 1.21
CA LEU A 6 6.26 -1.66 0.23
C LEU A 6 5.95 -3.15 -0.07
N LYS A 7 6.96 -4.02 -0.02
CA LYS A 7 6.75 -5.47 -0.18
C LYS A 7 6.08 -6.07 1.07
N LEU A 8 6.51 -5.66 2.27
CA LEU A 8 5.95 -6.13 3.54
C LEU A 8 4.57 -5.55 3.85
N ALA A 9 4.26 -4.33 3.41
CA ALA A 9 2.91 -3.77 3.52
C ALA A 9 1.91 -4.38 2.50
N GLY A 10 2.42 -5.19 1.57
CA GLY A 10 1.63 -6.01 0.66
C GLY A 10 0.81 -5.23 -0.35
N THR A 11 -0.23 -5.88 -0.84
CA THR A 11 -1.12 -5.40 -1.91
C THR A 11 -1.90 -4.17 -1.49
N THR A 12 -2.19 -4.02 -0.20
CA THR A 12 -2.81 -2.81 0.37
C THR A 12 -1.99 -1.55 0.06
N ALA A 13 -0.68 -1.57 0.30
CA ALA A 13 0.17 -0.41 0.02
C ALA A 13 0.34 -0.14 -1.48
N ARG A 14 0.42 -1.20 -2.30
CA ARG A 14 0.50 -1.09 -3.76
C ARG A 14 -0.78 -0.53 -4.36
N ALA A 15 -1.94 -0.96 -3.87
CA ALA A 15 -3.25 -0.43 -4.27
C ALA A 15 -3.37 1.05 -3.94
N GLY A 16 -2.96 1.47 -2.73
CA GLY A 16 -2.93 2.88 -2.35
C GLY A 16 -2.00 3.72 -3.23
N ALA A 17 -0.82 3.20 -3.58
CA ALA A 17 0.11 3.88 -4.49
C ALA A 17 -0.45 3.98 -5.93
N THR A 18 -1.11 2.93 -6.41
CA THR A 18 -1.71 2.85 -7.76
C THR A 18 -2.93 3.76 -7.89
N ALA A 19 -3.75 3.86 -6.84
CA ALA A 19 -4.87 4.79 -6.78
C ALA A 19 -4.41 6.26 -6.85
N ARG A 20 -3.21 6.57 -6.32
CA ARG A 20 -2.61 7.91 -6.44
C ARG A 20 -2.04 8.20 -7.83
N SER A 21 -1.68 7.17 -8.60
CA SER A 21 -1.10 7.32 -9.94
C SER A 21 -2.12 7.24 -11.09
N ASN A 22 -3.43 7.31 -10.79
CA ASN A 22 -4.52 7.13 -11.78
C ASN A 22 -4.44 5.82 -12.59
N GLN A 23 -3.77 4.82 -12.05
CA GLN A 23 -3.69 3.51 -12.67
C GLN A 23 -4.81 2.60 -12.15
N ALA A 24 -5.20 1.61 -12.96
CA ALA A 24 -6.22 0.65 -12.56
C ALA A 24 -5.74 -0.16 -11.35
N VAL A 25 -6.46 -0.07 -10.24
CA VAL A 25 -6.15 -0.82 -9.00
C VAL A 25 -6.19 -2.33 -9.23
N SER A 26 -6.99 -2.81 -10.19
CA SER A 26 -7.00 -4.23 -10.60
C SER A 26 -5.63 -4.75 -11.05
N SER A 27 -4.73 -3.87 -11.53
CA SER A 27 -3.40 -4.25 -12.00
C SER A 27 -2.45 -4.71 -10.89
N VAL A 28 -2.77 -4.47 -9.61
CA VAL A 28 -1.93 -4.92 -8.48
C VAL A 28 -2.43 -6.20 -7.81
N PHE A 29 -3.67 -6.59 -8.07
CA PHE A 29 -4.27 -7.79 -7.48
C PHE A 29 -4.01 -9.05 -8.31
N PHE A 30 -3.95 -10.19 -7.63
CA PHE A 30 -3.89 -11.54 -8.16
C PHE A 30 -2.76 -11.75 -9.17
N LYS A 31 -1.61 -11.11 -8.96
CA LYS A 31 -0.42 -11.34 -9.79
C LYS A 31 0.18 -12.70 -9.43
N PRO A 32 0.48 -13.57 -10.42
CA PRO A 32 1.10 -14.86 -10.12
C PRO A 32 2.44 -14.67 -9.39
N TYR A 33 2.84 -15.66 -8.60
CA TYR A 33 4.10 -15.62 -7.86
C TYR A 33 5.26 -15.71 -8.85
N GLN A 34 6.19 -14.75 -8.73
CA GLN A 34 7.38 -14.74 -9.59
C GLN A 34 8.54 -15.55 -8.99
N SER A 35 8.49 -15.85 -7.69
CA SER A 35 9.54 -16.59 -6.98
C SER A 35 9.04 -17.09 -5.62
N PRO A 36 9.73 -18.07 -5.00
CA PRO A 36 9.44 -18.48 -3.61
C PRO A 36 9.56 -17.33 -2.61
N ALA A 37 10.49 -16.40 -2.83
CA ALA A 37 10.63 -15.20 -2.01
C ALA A 37 9.40 -14.29 -2.13
N ASP A 38 8.82 -14.12 -3.33
CA ASP A 38 7.59 -13.34 -3.51
C ASP A 38 6.40 -13.94 -2.75
N PHE A 39 6.26 -15.27 -2.76
CA PHE A 39 5.26 -15.97 -1.94
C PHE A 39 5.44 -15.70 -0.44
N LEU A 40 6.68 -15.79 0.06
CA LEU A 40 6.98 -15.50 1.47
C LEU A 40 6.67 -14.04 1.84
N TYR A 41 7.04 -13.08 0.99
CA TYR A 41 6.74 -11.67 1.25
C TYR A 41 5.24 -11.39 1.29
N ARG A 42 4.47 -11.98 0.37
CA ARG A 42 3.01 -11.80 0.36
C ARG A 42 2.34 -12.47 1.56
N THR A 43 2.81 -13.65 1.96
CA THR A 43 2.34 -14.32 3.19
C THR A 43 2.66 -13.48 4.42
N ALA A 44 3.92 -13.02 4.54
CA ALA A 44 4.34 -12.15 5.64
C ALA A 44 3.54 -10.83 5.67
N SER A 45 3.10 -10.33 4.51
CA SER A 45 2.35 -9.07 4.43
C SER A 45 0.98 -9.09 5.10
N VAL A 46 0.39 -10.27 5.32
CA VAL A 46 -0.88 -10.39 6.06
C VAL A 46 -0.69 -9.94 7.53
N ILE A 47 0.47 -10.23 8.11
CA ILE A 47 0.79 -9.91 9.51
C ILE A 47 1.57 -8.60 9.63
N THR A 48 2.53 -8.38 8.72
CA THR A 48 3.44 -7.23 8.80
C THR A 48 2.78 -5.93 8.35
N ALA A 49 1.82 -5.95 7.43
CA ALA A 49 1.16 -4.72 6.97
C ALA A 49 0.40 -3.98 8.10
N PRO A 50 -0.43 -4.63 8.94
CA PRO A 50 -1.04 -3.97 10.10
C PRO A 50 -0.03 -3.31 11.02
N LEU A 51 1.08 -3.99 11.32
CA LEU A 51 2.14 -3.49 12.20
C LEU A 51 2.81 -2.25 11.60
N ILE A 52 3.11 -2.29 10.30
CA ILE A 52 3.69 -1.16 9.56
C ILE A 52 2.72 0.03 9.60
N PHE A 53 1.46 -0.17 9.23
CA PHE A 53 0.47 0.92 9.20
C PHE A 53 0.17 1.47 10.60
N THR A 54 0.14 0.63 11.63
CA THR A 54 -0.01 1.07 13.02
C THR A 54 1.21 1.88 13.47
N GLY A 55 2.43 1.47 13.12
CA GLY A 55 3.65 2.23 13.42
C GLY A 55 3.64 3.61 12.78
N PHE A 56 3.25 3.71 11.50
CA PHE A 56 3.06 5.01 10.85
C PHE A 56 1.93 5.83 11.49
N SER A 57 0.81 5.18 11.84
CA SER A 57 -0.30 5.85 12.55
C SER A 57 0.17 6.47 13.87
N ALA A 58 0.94 5.73 14.66
CA ALA A 58 1.54 6.22 15.90
C ALA A 58 2.51 7.38 15.67
N PHE A 59 3.35 7.31 14.63
CA PHE A 59 4.22 8.42 14.25
C PHE A 59 3.43 9.70 13.94
N PHE A 60 2.35 9.61 13.17
CA PHE A 60 1.49 10.74 12.85
C PHE A 60 0.76 11.29 14.08
N ALA A 61 0.35 10.44 15.02
CA ALA A 61 -0.24 10.87 16.29
C ALA A 61 0.78 11.64 17.16
N LEU A 62 2.02 11.14 17.25
CA LEU A 62 3.10 11.83 17.96
C LEU A 62 3.43 13.17 17.30
N LYS A 63 3.48 13.21 15.97
CA LYS A 63 3.66 14.46 15.22
C LYS A 63 2.54 15.45 15.54
N ALA A 64 1.28 15.01 15.55
CA ALA A 64 0.15 15.87 15.91
C ALA A 64 0.30 16.45 17.32
N GLY A 65 0.71 15.63 18.29
CA GLY A 65 1.01 16.09 19.66
C GLY A 65 2.12 17.15 19.70
N PHE A 66 3.19 16.96 18.92
CA PHE A 66 4.28 17.93 18.83
C PHE A 66 3.85 19.27 18.21
N GLU A 67 3.01 19.23 17.18
CA GLU A 67 2.46 20.45 16.57
C GLU A 67 1.50 21.19 17.55
N VAL A 68 0.73 20.46 18.37
CA VAL A 68 -0.06 21.09 19.45
C VAL A 68 0.85 21.80 20.46
N LEU A 69 1.96 21.18 20.87
CA LEU A 69 2.93 21.82 21.78
C LEU A 69 3.53 23.09 21.17
N LYS A 70 3.90 23.07 19.88
CA LYS A 70 4.35 24.27 19.15
C LYS A 70 3.28 25.35 19.07
N ALA A 71 2.02 24.96 18.88
CA ALA A 71 0.90 25.91 18.87
C ALA A 71 0.76 26.61 20.22
N ILE A 72 0.84 25.87 21.34
CA ILE A 72 0.82 26.42 22.69
C ILE A 72 2.00 27.39 22.88
N GLY A 73 3.22 26.99 22.51
CA GLY A 73 4.40 27.87 22.57
C GLY A 73 4.23 29.16 21.76
N SER A 74 3.65 29.05 20.56
CA SER A 74 3.37 30.22 19.71
C SER A 74 2.32 31.15 20.33
N LEU A 75 1.30 30.61 21.00
CA LEU A 75 0.31 31.42 21.74
C LEU A 75 0.93 32.15 22.93
N LEU A 76 1.83 31.50 23.67
CA LEU A 76 2.55 32.12 24.78
C LEU A 76 3.44 33.28 24.32
N LEU A 77 3.95 33.21 23.08
CA LEU A 77 4.69 34.29 22.42
C LEU A 77 3.80 35.29 21.68
N LEU A 78 2.47 35.23 21.89
CA LEU A 78 1.46 36.05 21.22
C LEU A 78 1.46 35.97 19.68
N ASN A 79 2.09 34.95 19.12
CA ASN A 79 2.09 34.67 17.69
C ASN A 79 0.91 33.77 17.31
N THR A 80 -0.25 34.41 17.16
CA THR A 80 -1.51 33.72 16.81
C THR A 80 -1.53 33.14 15.40
N ALA A 81 -0.73 33.70 14.47
CA ALA A 81 -0.62 33.19 13.10
C ALA A 81 0.05 31.82 13.09
N SER A 82 1.23 31.69 13.70
CA SER A 82 1.94 30.41 13.82
C SER A 82 1.18 29.42 14.70
N ALA A 83 0.46 29.88 15.73
CA ALA A 83 -0.39 28.99 16.52
C ALA A 83 -1.48 28.31 15.67
N LYS A 84 -2.18 29.08 14.82
CA LYS A 84 -3.21 28.54 13.93
C LYS A 84 -2.65 27.57 12.90
N GLU A 85 -1.50 27.90 12.32
CA GLU A 85 -0.81 27.02 11.37
C GLU A 85 -0.43 25.68 12.01
N ASN A 86 0.21 25.70 13.18
CA ASN A 86 0.57 24.50 13.92
C ASN A 86 -0.68 23.66 14.30
N ILE A 87 -1.79 24.27 14.70
CA ILE A 87 -3.05 23.53 14.96
C ILE A 87 -3.59 22.87 13.68
N LYS A 88 -3.50 23.54 12.54
CA LYS A 88 -3.91 22.96 11.25
C LYS A 88 -3.03 21.75 10.89
N GLU A 89 -1.71 21.89 11.03
CA GLU A 89 -0.77 20.78 10.80
C GLU A 89 -0.99 19.61 11.77
N ALA A 90 -1.32 19.89 13.03
CA ALA A 90 -1.71 18.88 14.00
C ALA A 90 -2.96 18.14 13.55
N GLY A 91 -3.99 18.87 13.10
CA GLY A 91 -5.23 18.30 12.58
C GLY A 91 -5.01 17.42 11.35
N ASP A 92 -4.19 17.86 10.40
CA ASP A 92 -3.88 17.06 9.20
C ASP A 92 -3.05 15.82 9.53
N SER A 93 -2.12 15.92 10.49
CA SER A 93 -1.36 14.77 10.99
C SER A 93 -2.28 13.76 11.69
N LEU A 94 -3.24 14.24 12.50
CA LEU A 94 -4.21 13.38 13.19
C LEU A 94 -5.15 12.67 12.20
N LYS A 95 -5.63 13.35 11.16
CA LYS A 95 -6.40 12.72 10.07
C LYS A 95 -5.59 11.61 9.40
N GLY A 96 -4.31 11.86 9.12
CA GLY A 96 -3.40 10.85 8.58
C GLY A 96 -3.24 9.64 9.50
N SER A 97 -3.12 9.87 10.81
CA SER A 97 -3.04 8.81 11.83
C SER A 97 -4.29 7.92 11.83
N VAL A 98 -5.49 8.52 11.87
CA VAL A 98 -6.77 7.79 11.85
C VAL A 98 -6.94 7.02 10.55
N TYR A 99 -6.62 7.64 9.41
CA TYR A 99 -6.67 6.97 8.10
C TYR A 99 -5.78 5.73 8.08
N LEU A 100 -4.53 5.84 8.55
CA LEU A 100 -3.60 4.72 8.60
C LEU A 100 -4.06 3.61 9.56
N LEU A 101 -4.77 3.96 10.63
CA LEU A 101 -5.33 2.98 11.56
C LEU A 101 -6.46 2.17 10.91
N VAL A 102 -7.34 2.83 10.14
CA VAL A 102 -8.35 2.13 9.33
C VAL A 102 -7.69 1.21 8.30
N VAL A 103 -6.66 1.71 7.60
CA VAL A 103 -5.89 0.89 6.65
C VAL A 103 -5.23 -0.30 7.35
N ALA A 104 -4.71 -0.13 8.56
CA ALA A 104 -4.12 -1.21 9.34
C ALA A 104 -5.12 -2.34 9.60
N VAL A 105 -6.36 -2.00 9.98
CA VAL A 105 -7.45 -2.97 10.24
C VAL A 105 -7.88 -3.71 8.98
N VAL A 106 -7.95 -3.02 7.83
CA VAL A 106 -8.42 -3.61 6.57
C VAL A 106 -7.29 -4.39 5.85
N SER A 107 -6.03 -4.04 6.09
CA SER A 107 -4.88 -4.59 5.36
C SER A 107 -4.69 -6.12 5.41
N PRO A 108 -4.95 -6.85 6.51
CA PRO A 108 -4.85 -8.32 6.53
C PRO A 108 -5.78 -8.95 5.51
N PHE A 109 -7.01 -8.44 5.40
CA PHE A 109 -8.04 -9.00 4.52
C PHE A 109 -7.69 -8.78 3.06
N ILE A 110 -7.28 -7.57 2.68
CA ILE A 110 -6.85 -7.25 1.32
C ILE A 110 -5.65 -8.11 0.92
N ASN A 111 -4.64 -8.20 1.78
CA ASN A 111 -3.43 -8.98 1.50
C ASN A 111 -3.73 -10.49 1.47
N LEU A 112 -4.65 -10.99 2.29
CA LEU A 112 -5.07 -12.39 2.29
C LEU A 112 -5.84 -12.77 1.02
N VAL A 113 -6.80 -11.94 0.59
CA VAL A 113 -7.55 -12.14 -0.66
C VAL A 113 -6.58 -12.19 -1.83
N ASP A 114 -5.65 -11.23 -1.90
CA ASP A 114 -4.64 -11.20 -2.93
C ASP A 114 -3.73 -12.44 -2.92
N LEU A 115 -3.31 -12.89 -1.73
CA LEU A 115 -2.49 -14.10 -1.58
C LEU A 115 -3.20 -15.33 -2.14
N ILE A 116 -4.47 -15.54 -1.77
CA ILE A 116 -5.25 -16.70 -2.24
C ILE A 116 -5.41 -16.66 -3.76
N GLY A 117 -5.85 -15.52 -4.31
CA GLY A 117 -6.08 -15.42 -5.76
C GLY A 117 -4.78 -15.46 -6.57
N SER A 118 -3.67 -14.94 -6.04
CA SER A 118 -2.34 -15.09 -6.64
C SER A 118 -1.88 -16.55 -6.64
N GLY A 119 -2.20 -17.31 -5.59
CA GLY A 119 -1.96 -18.75 -5.53
C GLY A 119 -2.70 -19.51 -6.63
N ILE A 120 -4.01 -19.28 -6.76
CA ILE A 120 -4.83 -19.89 -7.81
C ILE A 120 -4.25 -19.59 -9.20
N LYS A 121 -3.94 -18.32 -9.48
CA LYS A 121 -3.40 -17.90 -10.78
C LYS A 121 -2.01 -18.44 -11.09
N SER A 122 -1.23 -18.81 -10.06
CA SER A 122 0.11 -19.38 -10.24
C SER A 122 0.08 -20.87 -10.59
N VAL A 123 -0.99 -21.58 -10.21
CA VAL A 123 -1.15 -23.02 -10.46
C VAL A 123 -1.97 -23.30 -11.71
N LEU A 124 -2.85 -22.37 -12.11
CA LEU A 124 -3.55 -22.48 -13.38
C LEU A 124 -2.55 -22.46 -14.54
N PRO A 125 -2.60 -23.44 -15.46
CA PRO A 125 -1.76 -23.43 -16.64
C PRO A 125 -2.01 -22.12 -17.40
N HIS A 126 -0.93 -21.41 -17.76
CA HIS A 126 -1.03 -20.37 -18.78
C HIS A 126 -1.51 -21.08 -20.05
N SER A 127 -2.82 -21.05 -20.29
CA SER A 127 -3.34 -21.36 -21.62
C SER A 127 -2.71 -20.33 -22.53
N ASN A 128 -1.75 -20.78 -23.32
CA ASN A 128 -1.17 -20.03 -24.43
C ASN A 128 -2.31 -19.75 -25.42
N ALA A 129 -3.11 -18.73 -25.14
CA ALA A 129 -3.92 -18.04 -26.12
C ALA A 129 -3.07 -16.92 -26.73
N GLU A 130 -1.85 -17.27 -27.14
CA GLU A 130 -1.10 -16.52 -28.14
C GLU A 130 -1.25 -17.34 -29.42
N THR A 131 -2.24 -16.93 -30.20
CA THR A 131 -2.32 -17.01 -31.66
C THR A 131 -1.10 -17.67 -32.32
N GLU A 132 -1.15 -18.97 -32.56
CA GLU A 132 -0.35 -19.56 -33.64
C GLU A 132 -0.90 -19.00 -34.95
N GLU A 133 -0.23 -17.96 -35.44
CA GLU A 133 -0.30 -17.51 -36.82
C GLU A 133 -0.11 -18.73 -37.73
N VAL A 134 -1.13 -19.04 -38.52
CA VAL A 134 -1.11 -20.10 -39.54
C VAL A 134 0.00 -19.76 -40.54
N SER A 135 1.13 -20.45 -40.44
CA SER A 135 2.18 -20.42 -41.45
C SER A 135 1.66 -21.08 -42.74
N PRO A 136 1.60 -20.38 -43.89
CA PRO A 136 1.13 -20.98 -45.13
C PRO A 136 2.14 -22.01 -45.64
N SER A 137 1.62 -23.18 -45.98
CA SER A 137 2.35 -24.34 -46.49
C SER A 137 3.04 -24.01 -47.83
N PRO A 138 4.28 -24.46 -48.08
CA PRO A 138 4.91 -24.28 -49.38
C PRO A 138 4.25 -25.20 -50.44
N SER A 139 3.70 -24.61 -51.50
CA SER A 139 3.27 -25.33 -52.70
C SER A 139 4.51 -25.70 -53.52
N TYR A 140 4.74 -26.99 -53.72
CA TYR A 140 5.71 -27.45 -54.71
C TYR A 140 5.02 -27.49 -56.09
N ASN A 141 5.57 -26.73 -57.04
CA ASN A 141 5.39 -26.95 -58.48
C ASN A 141 6.34 -28.05 -58.96
#